data_AF-A0A7X9J4H8-F1
#
_entry.id   AF-A0A7X9J4H8-F1
#
_cell.length_a   1.000
_cell.length_b   1.000
_cell.length_c   1.000
_cell.angle_alpha   90.00
_cell.angle_beta   90.00
_cell.angle_gamma   90.00
#
_symmetry.space_group_name_H-M   'P 1'
#
loop_
_entity.id
_entity.type
_entity.pdbx_description
1 polymer ?
#
loop_
_entity_poly.entity_id
_entity_poly.type
_entity_poly.pdbx_seq_one_letter_code
_entity_poly.pdbx_strand_id
1 'polypeptide(L)'
;MEPSIYNTLWFVLVAVVLTGYAVLDGFDLGAGINLFLAGKTEHERELIQSAIGPVWNGNEVWLLAGGGGLVVSFPLLYASAFSGFYIALTLVLWMLILRGVSLEFRHQVESPGWRKTWDVVFCISSSLLAVLFGVAV
;
A
#
# COMPACT_ATOMS: atom_id res chain seq x y z
N MET A 1 -30.07 2.62 17.65
CA MET A 1 -28.94 3.38 18.22
C MET A 1 -29.15 4.83 17.90
N GLU A 2 -28.91 5.73 18.85
CA GLU A 2 -28.82 7.18 18.57
C GLU A 2 -27.89 7.41 17.35
N PRO A 3 -28.29 8.23 16.36
CA PRO A 3 -27.48 8.47 15.15
C PRO A 3 -26.03 8.90 15.44
N SER A 4 -25.81 9.57 16.58
CA SER A 4 -24.49 9.98 17.07
C SER A 4 -23.58 8.80 17.44
N ILE A 5 -24.12 7.76 18.07
CA ILE A 5 -23.37 6.58 18.51
C ILE A 5 -22.95 5.74 17.30
N TYR A 6 -23.84 5.59 16.32
CA TYR A 6 -23.54 4.88 15.06
C TYR A 6 -22.37 5.53 14.31
N ASN A 7 -22.42 6.85 14.09
CA ASN A 7 -21.36 7.58 13.40
C ASN A 7 -20.03 7.50 14.16
N THR A 8 -20.07 7.60 15.49
CA THR A 8 -18.86 7.50 16.32
C THR A 8 -18.23 6.12 16.23
N LEU A 9 -19.05 5.05 16.29
CA LEU A 9 -18.56 3.67 16.18
C LEU A 9 -17.89 3.43 14.82
N TRP A 10 -18.54 3.82 13.72
CA TRP A 10 -17.97 3.66 12.38
C TRP A 10 -16.72 4.48 12.16
N PHE A 11 -16.68 5.70 12.70
CA PHE A 11 -15.48 6.53 12.65
C PHE A 11 -14.30 5.83 13.33
N VAL A 12 -14.51 5.28 14.54
CA VAL A 12 -13.48 4.53 15.27
C VAL A 12 -13.07 3.28 14.49
N LEU A 13 -14.01 2.53 13.91
CA LEU A 13 -13.71 1.33 13.12
C LEU A 13 -12.87 1.67 11.88
N VAL A 14 -13.27 2.68 11.11
CA VAL A 14 -12.51 3.13 9.94
C VAL A 14 -11.11 3.61 10.34
N ALA A 15 -11.00 4.39 11.43
CA ALA A 15 -9.71 4.84 11.94
C ALA A 15 -8.80 3.66 12.34
N VAL A 16 -9.34 2.64 13.02
CA VAL A 16 -8.59 1.42 13.37
C VAL A 16 -8.15 0.66 12.12
N VAL A 17 -9.02 0.50 11.12
CA VAL A 17 -8.69 -0.19 9.87
C VAL A 17 -7.60 0.55 9.10
N LEU A 18 -7.71 1.87 8.94
CA LEU A 18 -6.70 2.67 8.25
C LEU A 18 -5.37 2.72 9.02
N THR A 19 -5.42 2.76 10.35
CA THR A 19 -4.22 2.65 11.19
C THR A 19 -3.57 1.28 11.05
N GLY A 20 -4.37 0.21 11.04
CA GLY A 20 -3.91 -1.14 10.78
C GLY A 20 -3.21 -1.26 9.43
N TYR A 21 -3.84 -0.72 8.37
CA TYR A 21 -3.20 -0.62 7.04
C TYR A 21 -1.87 0.13 7.10
N ALA A 22 -1.84 1.32 7.71
CA ALA A 22 -0.62 2.12 7.79
C ALA A 22 0.53 1.41 8.54
N VAL A 23 0.22 0.62 9.57
CA VAL A 23 1.23 -0.16 10.31
C VAL A 23 1.68 -1.38 9.50
N LEU A 24 0.74 -2.15 8.97
CA LEU A 24 1.02 -3.42 8.29
C LEU A 24 1.68 -3.19 6.93
N ASP A 25 1.02 -2.40 6.08
CA ASP A 25 1.51 -2.11 4.73
C ASP A 25 2.65 -1.08 4.76
N GLY A 26 2.74 -0.24 5.79
CA GLY A 26 3.88 0.67 5.98
C GLY A 26 5.21 -0.06 6.13
N PHE A 27 5.22 -1.26 6.73
CA PHE A 27 6.38 -2.15 6.75
C PHE A 27 6.75 -2.63 5.34
N ASP A 28 5.76 -3.00 4.51
CA ASP A 28 5.99 -3.44 3.14
C ASP A 28 6.56 -2.32 2.25
N LEU A 29 5.98 -1.12 2.37
CA LEU A 29 6.49 0.08 1.70
C LEU A 29 7.93 0.40 2.14
N GLY A 30 8.20 0.26 3.45
CA GLY A 30 9.53 0.41 4.03
C GLY A 30 10.54 -0.60 3.48
N ALA A 31 10.14 -1.86 3.27
CA ALA A 31 10.99 -2.87 2.65
C ALA A 31 11.36 -2.50 1.20
N GLY A 32 10.39 -2.01 0.42
CA GLY A 32 10.64 -1.50 -0.93
C GLY A 32 11.65 -0.36 -0.97
N ILE A 33 11.54 0.61 -0.06
CA ILE A 33 12.50 1.73 0.06
C ILE A 33 13.88 1.22 0.49
N ASN A 34 13.94 0.26 1.42
CA ASN A 34 15.19 -0.29 1.94
C ASN A 34 15.97 -1.12 0.91
N LEU A 35 15.36 -1.59 -0.19
CA LEU A 35 16.12 -2.23 -1.28
C LEU A 35 17.18 -1.32 -1.89
N PHE A 36 16.96 0.00 -1.89
CA PHE A 36 17.95 0.95 -2.36
C PHE A 36 18.98 1.31 -1.28
N LEU A 37 18.56 1.41 -0.02
CA LEU A 37 19.42 1.85 1.09
C LEU A 37 20.29 0.73 1.68
N ALA A 38 19.72 -0.46 1.83
CA ALA A 38 20.32 -1.60 2.53
C ALA A 38 20.57 -2.82 1.61
N GLY A 39 19.87 -2.96 0.49
CA GLY A 39 20.04 -4.07 -0.46
C GLY A 39 21.27 -3.94 -1.36
N LYS A 40 22.48 -4.11 -0.83
CA LYS A 40 23.73 -3.92 -1.59
C LYS A 40 24.13 -5.16 -2.39
N THR A 41 23.74 -6.34 -1.92
CA THR A 41 23.96 -7.64 -2.56
C THR A 41 22.64 -8.30 -2.93
N GLU A 42 22.67 -9.25 -3.89
CA GLU A 42 21.47 -10.03 -4.24
C GLU A 42 20.91 -10.78 -3.03
N HIS A 43 21.77 -11.30 -2.17
CA HIS A 43 21.35 -11.99 -0.95
C HIS A 43 20.60 -11.06 0.01
N GLU A 44 21.11 -9.84 0.27
CA GLU A 44 20.42 -8.86 1.09
C GLU A 44 19.08 -8.41 0.48
N ARG A 45 19.02 -8.27 -0.85
CA ARG A 45 17.78 -7.93 -1.58
C ARG A 45 16.73 -9.02 -1.44
N GLU A 46 17.14 -10.28 -1.58
CA GLU A 46 16.27 -11.44 -1.38
C GLU A 46 15.79 -11.54 0.07
N LEU A 47 16.65 -11.28 1.06
CA LEU A 47 16.26 -11.25 2.47
C LEU A 47 15.18 -10.21 2.74
N ILE A 48 15.34 -8.98 2.25
CA ILE A 48 14.34 -7.91 2.40
C ILE A 48 12.99 -8.33 1.81
N GLN A 49 12.99 -8.94 0.62
CA GLN A 49 11.74 -9.36 -0.03
C GLN A 49 11.11 -10.57 0.65
N SER A 50 11.91 -11.52 1.13
CA SER A 50 11.41 -12.69 1.84
C SER A 50 10.70 -12.33 3.15
N ALA A 51 11.05 -11.18 3.76
CA ALA A 51 10.42 -10.70 4.98
C ALA A 51 8.96 -10.25 4.78
N ILE A 52 8.61 -9.78 3.58
CA ILE A 52 7.26 -9.29 3.24
C ILE A 52 6.46 -10.30 2.41
N GLY A 53 7.14 -11.19 1.69
CA GLY A 53 6.53 -12.13 0.74
C GLY A 53 5.30 -12.89 1.26
N PRO A 54 5.30 -13.42 2.50
CA PRO A 54 4.16 -14.16 3.03
C PRO A 54 2.94 -13.30 3.41
N VAL A 55 3.10 -11.98 3.58
CA VAL A 55 2.09 -11.12 4.23
C VAL A 55 1.59 -9.96 3.38
N TRP A 56 2.37 -9.48 2.40
CA TRP A 56 2.07 -8.24 1.67
C TRP A 56 0.67 -8.21 1.04
N ASN A 57 0.25 -9.31 0.41
CA ASN A 57 -1.07 -9.41 -0.22
C ASN A 57 -2.21 -9.39 0.83
N GLY A 58 -1.95 -9.92 2.04
CA GLY A 58 -2.88 -9.83 3.15
C GLY A 58 -2.99 -8.41 3.72
N ASN A 59 -1.89 -7.66 3.73
CA ASN A 59 -1.86 -6.29 4.22
C ASN A 59 -2.70 -5.36 3.33
N GLU A 60 -2.71 -5.57 2.02
CA GLU A 60 -3.55 -4.81 1.05
C GLU A 60 -5.05 -4.92 1.33
N VAL A 61 -5.52 -6.03 1.89
CA VAL A 61 -6.95 -6.22 2.22
C VAL A 61 -7.45 -5.18 3.21
N TRP A 62 -6.57 -4.65 4.08
CA TRP A 62 -6.95 -3.60 5.03
C TRP A 62 -7.32 -2.29 4.33
N LEU A 63 -6.64 -1.94 3.23
CA LEU A 63 -6.99 -0.77 2.43
C LEU A 63 -8.36 -0.95 1.77
N LEU A 64 -8.62 -2.14 1.22
CA LEU A 64 -9.93 -2.48 0.64
C LEU A 64 -11.05 -2.42 1.68
N ALA A 65 -10.80 -2.94 2.88
CA ALA A 65 -11.75 -2.87 3.99
C ALA A 65 -12.02 -1.43 4.42
N GLY A 66 -10.99 -0.57 4.48
CA GLY A 66 -11.13 0.85 4.78
C GLY A 66 -11.97 1.58 3.72
N GLY A 67 -11.64 1.38 2.45
CA GLY A 67 -12.39 1.96 1.33
C GLY A 67 -13.85 1.50 1.28
N GLY A 68 -14.09 0.19 1.42
CA GLY A 68 -15.45 -0.37 1.49
C GLY A 68 -16.23 0.13 2.72
N GLY A 69 -15.55 0.24 3.86
CA GLY A 69 -16.11 0.82 5.07
C GLY A 69 -16.59 2.25 4.87
N LEU A 70 -15.81 3.09 4.20
CA LEU A 70 -16.18 4.47 3.87
C LEU A 70 -17.41 4.55 2.95
N VAL A 71 -17.54 3.66 1.95
CA VAL A 71 -18.73 3.62 1.08
C VAL A 71 -20.00 3.34 1.88
N VAL A 72 -19.95 2.44 2.86
CA VAL A 72 -21.13 2.03 3.64
C VAL A 72 -21.44 3.02 4.75
N SER A 73 -20.42 3.54 5.44
CA SER A 73 -20.60 4.35 6.66
C SER A 73 -20.58 5.86 6.41
N PHE A 74 -19.79 6.35 5.44
CA PHE A 74 -19.65 7.77 5.14
C PHE A 74 -19.64 8.05 3.61
N PRO A 75 -20.76 7.84 2.91
CA PRO A 75 -20.79 7.91 1.43
C PRO A 75 -20.38 9.28 0.87
N LEU A 76 -20.74 10.37 1.57
CA LEU A 76 -20.36 11.72 1.16
C LEU A 76 -18.85 11.93 1.28
N LEU A 77 -18.23 11.49 2.38
CA LEU A 77 -16.78 11.56 2.57
C LEU A 77 -16.06 10.76 1.49
N TYR A 78 -16.52 9.54 1.20
CA TYR A 78 -16.00 8.72 0.11
C TYR A 78 -16.08 9.45 -1.23
N ALA A 79 -17.25 9.95 -1.61
CA ALA A 79 -17.45 10.61 -2.91
C ALA A 79 -16.60 11.88 -3.04
N SER A 80 -16.55 12.71 -1.99
CA SER A 80 -15.74 13.94 -1.97
C SER A 80 -14.25 13.65 -2.01
N ALA A 81 -13.75 12.66 -1.27
CA ALA A 81 -12.33 12.28 -1.28
C ALA A 81 -11.91 11.73 -2.65
N PHE A 82 -12.66 10.77 -3.21
CA PHE A 82 -12.31 10.14 -4.49
C PHE A 82 -12.45 11.07 -5.70
N SER A 83 -13.35 12.04 -5.65
CA SER A 83 -13.46 13.07 -6.71
C SER A 83 -12.48 14.23 -6.52
N GLY A 84 -12.27 14.70 -5.29
CA GLY A 84 -11.36 15.80 -4.98
C GLY A 84 -9.89 15.43 -5.16
N PHE A 85 -9.50 14.22 -4.77
CA PHE A 85 -8.15 13.69 -4.91
C PHE A 85 -8.01 12.75 -6.11
N TYR A 86 -8.82 12.94 -7.16
CA TYR A 86 -8.90 12.02 -8.30
C TYR A 86 -7.53 11.63 -8.87
N ILE A 87 -6.68 12.61 -9.17
CA ILE A 87 -5.35 12.35 -9.73
C ILE A 87 -4.46 11.60 -8.71
N ALA A 88 -4.45 12.03 -7.45
CA ALA A 88 -3.62 11.41 -6.42
C ALA A 88 -4.01 9.96 -6.18
N LEU A 89 -5.30 9.67 -6.02
CA LEU A 89 -5.81 8.31 -5.80
C LEU A 89 -5.69 7.43 -7.06
N THR A 90 -5.75 8.01 -8.25
CA THR A 90 -5.44 7.28 -9.49
C THR A 90 -3.97 6.88 -9.53
N LEU A 91 -3.05 7.76 -9.10
CA LEU A 91 -1.64 7.42 -9.00
C LEU A 91 -1.38 6.38 -7.91
N VAL A 92 -2.06 6.45 -6.77
CA VAL A 92 -2.01 5.40 -5.73
C VAL A 92 -2.37 4.05 -6.35
N LEU A 93 -3.49 3.95 -7.07
CA LEU A 93 -3.90 2.71 -7.73
C LEU A 93 -2.82 2.17 -8.67
N TRP A 94 -2.24 3.02 -9.53
CA TRP A 94 -1.16 2.60 -10.42
C TRP A 94 0.08 2.12 -9.65
N MET A 95 0.44 2.79 -8.57
CA MET A 95 1.60 2.38 -7.78
C MET A 95 1.34 1.07 -7.02
N LEU A 96 0.13 0.82 -6.52
CA LEU A 96 -0.25 -0.46 -5.92
C LEU A 96 -0.14 -1.60 -6.93
N ILE A 97 -0.60 -1.38 -8.17
CA ILE A 97 -0.48 -2.37 -9.27
C ILE A 97 1.00 -2.65 -9.56
N LEU A 98 1.81 -1.60 -9.75
CA LEU A 98 3.25 -1.77 -10.03
C LEU A 98 3.98 -2.49 -8.89
N ARG A 99 3.62 -2.19 -7.64
CA ARG A 99 4.14 -2.86 -6.45
C ARG A 99 3.82 -4.37 -6.48
N GLY A 100 2.56 -4.74 -6.63
CA GLY A 100 2.16 -6.15 -6.68
C GLY A 100 2.82 -6.91 -7.82
N VAL A 101 2.85 -6.33 -9.02
CA VAL A 101 3.50 -6.96 -10.19
C VAL A 101 5.00 -7.10 -9.96
N SER A 102 5.67 -6.12 -9.35
CA SER A 102 7.11 -6.20 -9.09
C SER A 102 7.51 -7.34 -8.17
N LEU A 103 6.73 -7.62 -7.14
CA LEU A 103 6.98 -8.73 -6.21
C LEU A 103 6.79 -10.09 -6.88
N GLU A 104 5.69 -10.24 -7.62
CA GLU A 104 5.36 -11.51 -8.28
C GLU A 104 6.26 -11.81 -9.48
N PHE A 105 6.64 -10.79 -10.26
CA PHE A 105 7.35 -11.00 -11.52
C PHE A 105 8.85 -11.10 -11.32
N ARG A 106 9.41 -10.57 -10.22
CA ARG A 106 10.86 -10.58 -9.99
C ARG A 106 11.49 -11.97 -10.14
N HIS A 107 10.82 -13.01 -9.65
CA HIS A 107 11.36 -14.37 -9.59
C HIS A 107 11.03 -15.21 -10.84
N GLN A 108 10.31 -14.67 -11.82
CA GLN A 108 9.85 -15.42 -12.99
C GLN A 108 10.92 -15.62 -14.06
N VAL A 109 11.99 -14.81 -14.05
CA VAL A 109 13.08 -14.90 -15.02
C VAL A 109 14.43 -14.82 -14.31
N GLU A 110 15.28 -15.82 -14.53
CA GLU A 110 16.65 -15.87 -14.00
C GLU A 110 17.60 -14.97 -14.80
N SER A 111 17.40 -13.65 -14.70
CA SER A 111 18.27 -12.65 -15.32
C SER A 111 18.59 -11.52 -14.34
N PRO A 112 19.87 -11.13 -14.17
CA PRO A 112 20.24 -10.00 -13.33
C PRO A 112 19.56 -8.69 -13.75
N GLY A 113 19.40 -8.46 -15.05
CA GLY A 113 18.72 -7.27 -15.58
C GLY A 113 17.22 -7.27 -15.27
N TRP A 114 16.59 -8.44 -15.29
CA TRP A 114 15.18 -8.61 -14.94
C TRP A 114 14.93 -8.31 -13.46
N ARG A 115 15.70 -8.96 -12.56
CA ARG A 115 15.60 -8.74 -11.10
C ARG A 115 15.82 -7.28 -10.74
N LYS A 116 16.86 -6.65 -11.30
CA LYS A 116 17.16 -5.23 -11.09
C LYS A 116 16.01 -4.32 -11.53
N THR A 117 15.37 -4.63 -12.65
CA THR A 117 14.23 -3.83 -13.14
C THR A 117 13.08 -3.87 -12.14
N TRP A 118 12.71 -5.06 -11.67
CA TRP A 118 11.62 -5.19 -10.70
C TRP A 118 11.96 -4.62 -9.32
N ASP A 119 13.21 -4.74 -8.87
CA ASP A 119 13.66 -4.08 -7.64
C ASP A 119 13.51 -2.55 -7.72
N VAL A 120 13.83 -1.95 -8.87
CA VAL A 120 13.67 -0.50 -9.09
C VAL A 120 12.19 -0.12 -9.12
N VAL A 121 11.36 -0.89 -9.82
CA VAL A 121 9.90 -0.67 -9.85
C VAL A 121 9.32 -0.74 -8.44
N PHE A 122 9.69 -1.76 -7.66
CA PHE A 122 9.22 -1.95 -6.29
C PHE A 122 9.63 -0.80 -5.37
N CYS A 123 10.87 -0.32 -5.49
CA CYS A 123 11.37 0.82 -4.71
C CYS A 123 10.62 2.11 -5.07
N ILE A 124 10.45 2.41 -6.36
CA ILE A 124 9.80 3.63 -6.82
C ILE A 124 8.31 3.62 -6.44
N SER A 125 7.60 2.52 -6.70
CA SER A 125 6.18 2.42 -6.38
C SER A 125 5.95 2.55 -4.86
N SER A 126 6.78 1.90 -4.05
CA SER A 126 6.68 1.98 -2.58
C SER A 126 6.97 3.39 -2.05
N SER A 127 7.99 4.06 -2.59
CA SER A 127 8.34 5.43 -2.20
C SER A 127 7.23 6.41 -2.57
N LEU A 128 6.69 6.30 -3.79
CA LEU A 128 5.63 7.17 -4.26
C LEU A 128 4.32 6.92 -3.52
N LEU A 129 3.99 5.67 -3.16
CA LEU A 129 2.83 5.37 -2.31
C LEU A 129 2.90 6.09 -0.97
N ALA A 130 4.04 6.01 -0.28
CA ALA A 130 4.22 6.68 1.01
C ALA A 130 3.97 8.21 0.91
N VAL A 131 4.43 8.84 -0.17
CA VAL A 131 4.21 10.28 -0.43
C VAL A 131 2.75 10.55 -0.81
N LEU A 132 2.19 9.78 -1.74
CA LEU A 132 0.84 9.99 -2.27
C LEU A 132 -0.23 9.79 -1.20
N PHE A 133 -0.06 8.83 -0.28
CA PHE A 133 -0.93 8.70 0.87
C PHE A 133 -0.87 9.93 1.77
N GLY A 134 0.31 10.53 1.99
CA GLY A 134 0.42 11.78 2.74
C GLY A 134 -0.17 13.01 2.04
N VAL A 135 -0.16 13.03 0.70
CA VAL A 135 -0.80 14.10 -0.10
C VAL A 135 -2.33 13.99 -0.07
N ALA A 136 -2.87 12.78 0.08
CA ALA A 136 -4.30 12.48 0.07
C ALA A 136 -4.88 12.30 1.50
N VAL A 137 -4.42 13.10 2.47
CA VAL A 137 -4.89 13.14 3.87
C VAL A 137 -5.64 14.43 4.16
#